data_AF-A0A9X8YMB5-F1
#
_entry.id   AF-A0A9X8YMB5-F1
#
_cell.length_a   1.000
_cell.length_b   1.000
_cell.length_c   1.000
_cell.angle_alpha   90.00
_cell.angle_beta   90.00
_cell.angle_gamma   90.00
#
_symmetry.space_group_name_H-M   'P 1'
#
loop_
_entity.id
_entity.type
_entity.pdbx_description
1 polymer ?
#
loop_
_entity_poly.entity_id
_entity_poly.type
_entity_poly.pdbx_seq_one_letter_code
_entity_poly.pdbx_strand_id
1 'polypeptide(L)' 'APMIPGHEFIGHVVGYGEGVEGFNLGDRVISEQIVPCWQCRFCNRGQYWMCEKHDLYGFQKNVNGGMAEYMKFTKE' A
#
# COMPACT_ATOMS: atom_id res chain seq x y z
N ALA A 1 -7.66 -1.74 14.74
CA ALA A 1 -8.76 -0.75 14.88
C ALA A 1 -8.39 0.40 15.83
N PRO A 2 -8.65 1.67 15.46
CA PRO A 2 -9.37 2.05 14.23
C PRO A 2 -8.47 2.01 12.99
N MET A 3 -9.05 1.64 11.85
CA MET A 3 -8.48 1.73 10.49
C MET A 3 -9.65 1.77 9.48
N ILE A 4 -9.43 2.35 8.30
CA ILE A 4 -10.40 2.34 7.19
C ILE A 4 -10.28 0.99 6.46
N PRO A 5 -11.34 0.19 6.30
CA PRO A 5 -11.23 -1.12 5.63
C PRO A 5 -11.07 -1.06 4.10
N GLY A 6 -10.87 -2.22 3.47
CA GLY A 6 -10.85 -2.42 2.02
C GLY A 6 -9.45 -2.65 1.44
N HIS A 7 -9.17 -3.88 1.00
CA HIS A 7 -7.86 -4.31 0.48
C HIS A 7 -7.84 -4.56 -1.04
N GLU A 8 -8.99 -4.52 -1.70
CA GLU A 8 -9.12 -4.67 -3.15
C GLU A 8 -9.69 -3.38 -3.74
N PHE A 9 -8.86 -2.62 -4.44
CA PHE A 9 -9.27 -1.34 -5.01
C PHE A 9 -8.36 -0.92 -6.17
N ILE A 10 -8.92 -0.06 -7.02
CA ILE A 10 -8.24 0.68 -8.07
C ILE A 10 -8.55 2.16 -7.92
N GLY A 11 -7.72 3.03 -8.46
CA GLY A 11 -7.94 4.48 -8.40
C GLY A 11 -7.16 5.24 -9.45
N HIS A 12 -7.28 6.56 -9.40
CA HIS A 12 -6.44 7.47 -10.18
C HIS A 12 -5.46 8.18 -9.25
N VAL A 13 -4.23 8.38 -9.71
CA VAL A 13 -3.24 9.17 -8.99
C VAL A 13 -3.67 10.64 -8.99
N VAL A 14 -3.95 11.20 -7.81
CA VAL A 14 -4.38 12.60 -7.62
C VAL A 14 -3.33 13.47 -6.94
N GLY A 15 -2.23 12.85 -6.49
CA GLY A 15 -1.11 13.52 -5.84
C GLY A 15 -0.08 12.50 -5.38
N TYR A 16 1.16 12.96 -5.21
CA TYR A 16 2.27 12.16 -4.71
C TYR A 16 3.27 13.06 -3.98
N GLY A 17 4.05 12.46 -3.07
CA GLY A 17 5.09 13.17 -2.34
C GLY A 17 6.35 13.39 -3.17
N GLU A 18 7.27 14.18 -2.62
CA GLU A 18 8.61 14.38 -3.19
C GLU A 18 9.35 13.05 -3.34
N GLY A 19 10.05 12.86 -4.47
CA GLY A 19 10.82 11.64 -4.76
C GLY A 19 10.00 10.42 -5.18
N VAL A 20 8.70 10.57 -5.45
CA VAL A 20 7.90 9.56 -6.16
C VAL A 20 8.15 9.71 -7.66
N GLU A 21 8.55 8.62 -8.31
CA GLU A 21 8.82 8.55 -9.74
C GLU A 21 7.96 7.45 -10.38
N GLY A 22 7.79 7.51 -11.71
CA GLY A 22 7.09 6.46 -12.48
C GLY A 22 5.56 6.56 -12.49
N PHE A 23 4.99 7.63 -11.93
CA PHE A 23 3.55 7.90 -11.94
C PHE A 23 3.26 9.33 -12.40
N ASN A 24 2.16 9.52 -13.12
CA ASN A 24 1.61 10.82 -13.49
C ASN A 24 0.24 11.04 -12.85
N LEU A 25 -0.15 12.31 -12.67
CA LEU A 25 -1.52 12.64 -12.27
C LEU A 25 -2.51 12.10 -13.31
N GLY A 26 -3.55 11.43 -12.84
CA GLY A 26 -4.57 10.80 -13.67
C GLY A 26 -4.26 9.35 -14.07
N ASP A 27 -3.05 8.83 -13.80
CA ASP A 27 -2.75 7.42 -14.08
C ASP A 27 -3.70 6.51 -13.30
N ARG A 28 -4.26 5.51 -13.99
CA ARG A 28 -5.10 4.48 -13.37
C ARG A 28 -4.22 3.38 -12.80
N VAL A 29 -4.29 3.20 -11.49
CA VAL A 29 -3.44 2.27 -10.74
C VAL A 29 -4.27 1.27 -9.95
N ILE A 30 -3.68 0.10 -9.71
CA ILE A 30 -4.15 -0.92 -8.77
C ILE A 30 -3.10 -1.08 -7.68
N SER A 31 -3.53 -1.36 -6.45
CA SER A 31 -2.59 -1.64 -5.37
C SER A 31 -2.31 -3.13 -5.26
N GLU A 32 -1.06 -3.46 -4.98
CA GLU A 32 -0.75 -4.68 -4.26
C GLU A 32 -1.28 -4.55 -2.82
N GLN A 33 -1.90 -5.60 -2.29
CA GLN A 33 -2.56 -5.54 -0.98
C GLN A 33 -1.55 -5.54 0.17
N ILE A 34 -0.43 -6.26 -0.01
CA ILE A 34 0.62 -6.43 1.01
C ILE A 34 1.54 -5.21 0.99
N VAL A 35 1.82 -4.65 2.17
CA VAL A 35 2.78 -3.56 2.37
C VAL A 35 4.03 -4.14 3.05
N PRO A 36 4.96 -4.74 2.30
CA PRO A 36 6.13 -5.40 2.88
C PRO A 36 7.15 -4.39 3.43
N CYS A 37 7.97 -4.82 4.40
CA CYS A 37 9.02 -3.99 4.99
C CYS A 37 10.34 -3.95 4.21
N TRP A 38 10.47 -4.81 3.19
CA TRP A 38 11.68 -5.06 2.38
C TRP A 38 13.02 -5.29 3.11
N GLN A 39 12.98 -5.60 4.41
CA GLN A 39 14.19 -5.78 5.22
C GLN A 39 14.22 -7.09 6.02
N CYS A 40 13.08 -7.77 6.20
CA CYS A 40 13.01 -9.04 6.93
C CYS A 40 13.52 -10.22 6.08
N ARG A 41 13.75 -11.37 6.73
CA ARG A 41 14.28 -12.59 6.09
C ARG A 41 13.44 -13.06 4.89
N PHE A 42 12.14 -12.83 4.91
CA PHE A 42 11.24 -13.26 3.84
C PHE A 42 11.30 -12.30 2.66
N CYS A 43 11.28 -10.99 2.91
CA CYS A 43 11.38 -9.99 1.86
C CYS A 43 12.73 -10.08 1.13
N ASN A 44 13.84 -10.26 1.87
CA ASN A 44 15.18 -10.39 1.29
C ASN A 44 15.35 -11.64 0.40
N ARG A 45 14.40 -12.60 0.47
CA ARG A 45 14.37 -13.81 -0.38
C ARG A 45 13.28 -13.73 -1.46
N GLY A 46 12.68 -12.56 -1.68
CA GLY A 46 11.57 -12.37 -2.62
C GLY A 46 10.23 -12.95 -2.16
N GLN A 47 10.15 -13.44 -0.92
CA GLN A 47 8.95 -14.05 -0.34
C GLN A 47 8.13 -13.01 0.44
N TYR A 48 7.91 -11.84 -0.14
CA TYR A 48 7.32 -10.71 0.58
C TYR A 48 5.90 -10.98 1.11
N TRP A 49 5.18 -11.96 0.55
CA TRP A 49 3.89 -12.42 1.07
C TRP A 49 3.97 -13.04 2.47
N MET A 50 5.17 -13.42 2.91
CA MET A 50 5.46 -13.88 4.27
C MET A 50 6.11 -12.77 5.13
N CYS A 51 5.99 -11.49 4.75
CA CYS A 51 6.62 -10.40 5.47
C CYS A 51 6.22 -10.41 6.96
N GLU A 52 7.22 -10.30 7.85
CA GLU A 52 7.03 -10.27 9.31
C GLU A 52 6.25 -9.03 9.78
N LYS A 53 6.32 -7.91 9.06
CA LYS A 53 5.52 -6.71 9.34
C LYS A 53 4.02 -7.01 9.21
N HIS A 54 3.68 -7.89 8.26
CA HIS A 54 2.33 -8.38 7.99
C HIS A 54 1.29 -7.27 7.76
N ASP A 55 1.74 -6.10 7.27
CA ASP A 55 0.86 -5.01 6.92
C ASP A 55 0.09 -5.36 5.64
N LEU A 56 -1.22 -5.15 5.70
CA LEU A 56 -2.17 -5.37 4.63
C LEU A 56 -3.15 -4.19 4.63
N TYR A 57 -3.33 -3.52 3.49
CA TYR A 57 -4.22 -2.36 3.43
C TYR A 57 -5.60 -2.69 3.97
N GLY A 58 -6.10 -1.88 4.90
CA GLY A 58 -7.42 -2.09 5.48
C GLY A 58 -7.48 -3.24 6.48
N PHE A 59 -6.38 -3.58 7.17
CA PHE A 59 -6.37 -4.48 8.34
C PHE A 59 -5.66 -3.87 9.56
N GLN A 60 -4.58 -3.11 9.36
CA GLN A 60 -3.80 -2.48 10.44
C GLN A 60 -3.99 -0.96 10.48
N LYS A 61 -3.66 -0.34 11.63
CA LYS A 61 -3.88 1.10 11.88
C LYS A 61 -3.02 2.02 11.00
N ASN A 62 -1.85 1.53 10.61
CA ASN A 62 -0.83 2.24 9.85
C ASN A 62 -1.02 2.14 8.33
N VAL A 63 -1.86 1.21 7.86
CA VAL A 63 -2.14 0.96 6.44
C VAL A 63 -3.65 0.93 6.21
N ASN A 64 -4.23 2.11 6.02
CA ASN A 64 -5.66 2.26 5.73
C ASN A 64 -6.01 1.74 4.33
N GLY A 65 -7.20 1.16 4.20
CA GLY A 65 -7.74 0.61 2.97
C GLY A 65 -8.50 1.61 2.10
N GLY A 66 -9.07 1.09 1.01
CA GLY A 66 -9.71 1.86 -0.06
C GLY A 66 -11.21 2.11 0.09
N MET A 67 -11.87 1.74 1.19
CA MET A 67 -13.29 2.11 1.45
C MET A 67 -13.40 3.58 1.89
N ALA A 68 -12.86 4.48 1.06
CA ALA A 68 -12.82 5.93 1.21
C ALA A 68 -12.68 6.59 -0.16
N GLU A 69 -12.96 7.90 -0.24
CA GLU A 69 -12.81 8.67 -1.50
C GLU A 69 -11.35 8.85 -1.91
N TYR A 70 -10.45 8.88 -0.92
CA TYR A 70 -9.01 8.98 -1.12
C TYR A 70 -8.30 7.99 -0.22
N MET A 71 -7.15 7.52 -0.67
CA MET A 71 -6.27 6.68 0.12
C MET A 71 -4.81 6.97 -0.19
N LYS A 72 -3.93 6.61 0.73
CA LYS A 72 -2.50 6.78 0.57
C LYS A 72 -1.87 5.45 0.20
N PHE A 73 -1.16 5.40 -0.92
CA PHE A 73 -0.20 4.33 -1.17
C PHE A 73 1.05 4.63 -0.34
N THR A 74 1.26 3.86 0.71
CA THR A 74 2.43 4.00 1.57
C THR A 74 3.63 3.36 0.90
N LYS A 75 4.67 4.16 0.66
CA LYS A 75 6.05 3.66 0.60
C LYS A 75 6.39 3.18 2.01
N GLU A 76 7.08 2.04 2.10
CA GLU A 76 7.28 1.23 3.32
C GLU A 76 7.20 1.92 4.69
#